data_AF-A0A830G3K3-F1
#
_entry.id   AF-A0A830G3K3-F1
#
_cell.length_a   1.000
_cell.length_b   1.000
_cell.length_c   1.000
_cell.angle_alpha   90.00
_cell.angle_beta   90.00
_cell.angle_gamma   90.00
#
_symmetry.space_group_name_H-M   'P 1'
#
loop_
_entity.id
_entity.type
_entity.pdbx_description
1 polymer ?
#
loop_
_entity_poly.entity_id
_entity_poly.type
_entity_poly.pdbx_seq_one_letter_code
_entity_poly.pdbx_strand_id
1 'polypeptide(L)'
;MTSYYDHILGLIPLAFVAVAAIFTLTGYSTAVAIPAAGGVGVALVGHALFVRGPTDEPAVPAATTTTAATTAGPATTPDDRAPMPAAE
;
A
#
# COMPACT_ATOMS: atom_id res chain seq x y z
N MET A 1 15.16 11.32 -1.41
CA MET A 1 14.79 11.05 0.00
C MET A 1 14.66 9.55 0.12
N THR A 2 15.65 8.88 0.70
CA THR A 2 15.60 7.42 0.86
C THR A 2 14.68 7.11 2.04
N SER A 3 13.59 6.39 1.80
CA SER A 3 12.63 6.02 2.83
C SER A 3 13.22 4.96 3.78
N TYR A 4 12.60 4.78 4.94
CA TYR A 4 12.93 3.68 5.85
C TYR A 4 12.85 2.32 5.13
N TYR A 5 11.83 2.13 4.29
CA TYR A 5 11.63 0.91 3.54
C TYR A 5 12.72 0.66 2.47
N ASP A 6 13.28 1.72 1.88
CA ASP A 6 14.40 1.59 0.93
C ASP A 6 15.67 1.05 1.61
N HIS A 7 15.90 1.41 2.88
CA HIS A 7 17.02 0.87 3.65
C HIS A 7 16.79 -0.60 4.00
N ILE A 8 15.58 -0.97 4.43
CA ILE A 8 15.25 -2.38 4.69
C ILE A 8 15.40 -3.21 3.40
N LEU A 9 14.97 -2.65 2.26
CA LEU A 9 15.09 -3.31 0.96
C LEU A 9 16.55 -3.61 0.60
N GLY A 10 17.49 -2.71 0.93
CA GLY A 10 18.93 -2.96 0.77
C GLY A 10 19.51 -3.91 1.82
N LEU A 11 19.00 -3.86 3.06
CA LEU A 11 19.48 -4.70 4.16
C LEU A 11 19.12 -6.19 3.97
N ILE A 12 18.00 -6.53 3.34
CA ILE A 12 17.60 -7.93 3.09
C ILE A 12 18.65 -8.69 2.26
N PRO A 13 19.01 -8.27 1.03
CA PRO A 13 20.01 -8.98 0.24
C PRO A 13 21.41 -8.88 0.88
N LEU A 14 21.74 -7.74 1.51
CA LEU A 14 23.02 -7.58 2.21
C LEU A 14 23.16 -8.57 3.37
N ALA A 15 22.16 -8.65 4.24
CA ALA A 15 22.14 -9.59 5.36
C ALA A 15 22.12 -11.04 4.89
N PHE A 16 21.36 -11.35 3.85
CA PHE A 16 21.33 -12.69 3.27
C PHE A 16 22.73 -13.12 2.81
N VAL A 17 23.40 -12.29 2.01
CA VAL A 17 24.76 -12.58 1.51
C VAL A 17 25.76 -12.64 2.66
N ALA A 18 25.70 -11.71 3.63
CA ALA A 18 26.62 -11.68 4.76
C ALA A 18 26.50 -12.95 5.63
N VAL A 19 25.28 -13.35 6.00
CA VAL A 19 25.04 -14.53 6.82
C VAL A 19 25.41 -15.81 6.08
N ALA A 20 25.01 -15.93 4.80
CA ALA A 20 25.38 -17.08 3.98
C ALA A 20 26.90 -17.19 3.82
N ALA A 21 27.59 -16.07 3.56
CA ALA A 21 29.05 -16.04 3.44
C ALA A 21 29.72 -16.46 4.75
N ILE A 22 29.31 -15.94 5.91
CA ILE A 22 29.86 -16.33 7.22
C ILE A 22 29.74 -17.85 7.42
N PHE A 23 28.56 -18.43 7.16
CA PHE A 23 28.34 -19.86 7.32
C PHE A 23 29.20 -20.69 6.34
N THR A 24 29.29 -20.27 5.08
CA THR A 24 30.13 -20.96 4.09
C THR A 24 31.62 -20.88 4.45
N LEU A 25 32.12 -19.71 4.88
CA LEU A 25 33.52 -19.53 5.27
C LEU A 25 33.89 -20.31 6.53
N THR A 26 32.92 -20.55 7.42
CA THR A 26 33.09 -21.38 8.62
C THR A 26 32.90 -22.88 8.36
N GLY A 27 32.63 -23.26 7.11
CA GLY A 27 32.55 -24.66 6.68
C GLY A 27 31.19 -25.32 6.87
N TYR A 28 30.13 -24.56 7.19
CA TYR A 28 28.78 -25.09 7.20
C TYR A 28 28.29 -25.38 5.78
N SER A 29 27.48 -26.44 5.64
CA SER A 29 26.83 -26.78 4.38
C SER A 29 25.88 -25.68 3.92
N THR A 30 25.79 -25.48 2.61
CA THR A 30 24.83 -24.60 1.95
C THR A 30 23.38 -24.92 2.34
N ALA A 31 23.09 -26.19 2.64
CA ALA A 31 21.78 -26.63 3.12
C ALA A 31 21.38 -26.02 4.47
N VAL A 32 22.34 -25.57 5.29
CA VAL A 32 22.10 -24.87 6.57
C VAL A 32 22.25 -23.36 6.39
N ALA A 33 23.25 -22.94 5.62
CA ALA A 33 23.55 -21.52 5.39
C ALA A 33 22.39 -20.78 4.70
N ILE A 34 21.80 -21.35 3.64
CA ILE A 34 20.74 -20.71 2.87
C ILE A 34 19.46 -20.53 3.70
N PRO A 35 18.93 -21.55 4.41
CA PRO A 35 17.78 -21.35 5.29
C PRO A 35 18.05 -20.38 6.45
N ALA A 36 19.25 -20.39 7.04
CA ALA A 36 19.60 -19.47 8.12
C ALA A 36 19.62 -18.01 7.64
N ALA A 37 20.26 -17.74 6.51
CA ALA A 37 20.26 -16.42 5.87
C ALA A 37 18.85 -15.97 5.48
N GLY A 38 18.03 -16.89 4.95
CA GLY A 38 16.62 -16.65 4.64
C GLY A 38 15.80 -16.28 5.88
N GLY A 39 16.02 -16.95 7.01
CA GLY A 39 15.37 -16.63 8.28
C GLY A 39 15.66 -15.22 8.77
N VAL A 40 16.90 -14.75 8.62
CA VAL A 40 17.27 -13.35 8.93
C VAL A 40 16.54 -12.38 8.00
N GLY A 41 16.44 -12.69 6.71
CA GLY A 41 15.66 -11.90 5.75
C GLY A 41 14.18 -11.79 6.14
N VAL A 42 13.56 -12.91 6.52
CA VAL A 42 12.16 -12.93 6.99
C VAL A 42 11.99 -12.10 8.26
N ALA A 43 12.94 -12.15 9.20
CA ALA A 43 12.90 -11.34 10.42
C ALA A 43 12.97 -9.83 10.11
N LEU A 44 13.80 -9.41 9.14
CA LEU A 44 13.86 -8.01 8.69
C LEU A 44 12.55 -7.57 8.04
N VAL A 45 11.96 -8.40 7.18
CA VAL A 45 10.64 -8.14 6.58
C VAL A 45 9.58 -8.01 7.67
N GLY A 46 9.54 -8.95 8.62
CA GLY A 46 8.63 -8.88 9.77
C GLY A 46 8.84 -7.60 10.59
N HIS A 47 10.09 -7.25 10.91
CA HIS A 47 10.39 -6.02 11.64
C HIS A 47 9.87 -4.77 10.91
N ALA A 48 10.06 -4.69 9.59
CA ALA A 48 9.54 -3.58 8.80
C ALA A 48 8.01 -3.49 8.84
N LEU A 49 7.32 -4.62 8.66
CA LEU A 49 5.86 -4.66 8.64
C LEU A 49 5.21 -4.42 10.01
N PHE A 50 5.85 -4.83 11.11
CA PHE A 50 5.25 -4.79 12.45
C PHE A 50 5.75 -3.62 13.31
N VAL A 51 6.96 -3.10 13.09
CA VAL A 51 7.53 -2.00 13.90
C VAL A 51 7.26 -0.63 13.29
N ARG A 52 7.31 -0.50 11.96
CA ARG A 52 6.95 0.72 11.24
C ARG A 52 5.90 0.39 10.20
N GLY A 53 4.73 0.01 10.69
CA GLY A 53 3.67 -0.56 9.87
C GLY A 53 3.31 0.31 8.66
N PRO A 54 2.67 -0.28 7.62
CA PRO A 54 2.36 0.40 6.37
C PRO A 54 1.51 1.68 6.48
N THR A 55 1.03 2.02 7.67
CA THR A 55 0.23 3.20 7.99
C THR A 55 1.06 4.46 8.27
N ASP A 56 2.38 4.35 8.41
CA ASP A 56 3.26 5.51 8.61
C ASP A 56 3.57 6.27 7.31
N GLU A 57 3.10 5.79 6.17
CA GLU A 57 3.22 6.52 4.91
C GLU A 57 2.14 7.63 4.86
N PRO A 58 2.51 8.91 4.69
CA PRO A 58 1.51 9.94 4.44
C PRO A 58 0.71 9.52 3.21
N ALA A 59 -0.62 9.48 3.37
CA ALA A 59 -1.54 9.11 2.31
C ALA A 59 -1.11 9.78 1.00
N VAL A 60 -0.76 8.97 -0.01
CA VAL A 60 -0.69 9.45 -1.38
C VAL A 60 -2.02 10.15 -1.61
N PRO A 61 -2.05 11.47 -1.93
CA PRO A 61 -3.30 12.14 -2.20
C PRO A 61 -3.96 11.32 -3.30
N ALA A 62 -5.07 10.65 -2.96
CA ALA A 62 -5.87 9.99 -3.96
C ALA A 62 -6.08 11.05 -5.03
N ALA A 63 -5.55 10.78 -6.23
CA ALA A 63 -5.77 11.65 -7.36
C ALA A 63 -7.27 11.90 -7.37
N THR A 64 -7.66 13.13 -7.02
CA THR A 64 -9.05 13.49 -6.96
C THR A 64 -9.47 13.42 -8.41
N THR A 65 -10.04 12.28 -8.80
CA THR A 65 -10.86 12.22 -10.00
C THR A 65 -12.02 13.13 -9.66
N THR A 66 -11.83 14.43 -9.91
CA THR A 66 -12.89 15.41 -9.99
C THR A 66 -13.72 14.98 -11.19
N THR A 67 -14.59 13.99 -10.97
CA THR A 67 -15.78 13.81 -11.78
C THR A 67 -16.64 15.02 -11.46
N ALA A 68 -16.37 16.12 -12.16
CA ALA A 68 -17.33 17.18 -12.37
C ALA A 68 -18.45 16.59 -13.24
N ALA A 69 -19.31 15.77 -12.62
CA ALA A 69 -20.63 15.46 -13.16
C ALA A 69 -21.61 16.35 -12.41
N THR A 70 -21.73 17.57 -12.93
CA THR A 70 -22.97 18.33 -13.08
C THR A 70 -24.09 17.91 -12.14
N THR A 71 -24.39 18.81 -11.21
CA THR A 71 -25.70 18.99 -10.57
C THR A 71 -26.81 18.89 -11.63
N ALA A 72 -27.29 17.67 -11.88
CA ALA A 72 -28.60 17.46 -12.48
C ALA A 72 -29.61 17.74 -11.36
N GLY A 73 -30.12 18.98 -11.34
CA GLY A 73 -31.19 19.40 -10.46
C GLY A 73 -32.40 18.45 -10.54
N PRO A 74 -33.23 18.41 -9.50
CA PRO A 74 -34.42 17.58 -9.49
C PRO A 74 -35.30 17.97 -10.67
N ALA A 75 -35.62 16.99 -11.52
CA ALA A 75 -36.62 17.15 -12.57
C ALA A 75 -37.96 17.49 -11.91
N THR A 76 -38.27 18.78 -11.80
CA THR A 76 -39.64 19.25 -11.58
C THR A 76 -40.41 18.97 -12.85
N THR A 77 -41.12 17.84 -12.87
CA THR A 77 -42.23 17.57 -13.77
C THR A 77 -43.15 18.80 -13.80
N PRO A 78 -43.38 19.45 -14.95
CA PRO A 78 -44.49 20.39 -15.08
C PRO A 78 -45.80 19.58 -15.07
N ASP A 79 -46.38 19.45 -13.89
CA ASP A 79 -47.75 18.98 -13.68
C ASP A 79 -48.73 20.08 -14.11
N ASP A 80 -48.93 20.23 -15.42
CA ASP A 80 -49.88 21.16 -16.03
C ASP A 80 -51.17 20.41 -16.45
N ARG A 81 -51.81 19.76 -15.46
CA ARG A 81 -53.13 19.16 -15.67
C ARG A 81 -53.96 19.10 -14.38
N ALA A 82 -54.44 20.25 -13.94
CA ALA A 82 -55.61 20.37 -13.07
C ALA A 82 -56.46 21.60 -13.48
N PRO A 83 -57.79 21.58 -13.22
CA PRO A 83 -58.81 22.08 -14.14
C PRO A 83 -59.12 23.58 -13.97
N MET A 84 -59.46 24.25 -15.08
CA MET A 84 -60.00 25.62 -15.05
C MET A 84 -61.39 25.63 -14.37
N PRO A 85 -61.62 26.48 -13.35
CA PRO A 85 -62.94 26.70 -12.81
C PRO A 85 -63.77 27.60 -13.75
N ALA A 86 -65.07 27.31 -13.83
CA ALA A 86 -66.05 28.12 -14.55
C ALA A 86 -66.26 29.51 -13.89
N ALA A 87 -66.20 30.56 -14.70
CA ALA A 87 -66.70 31.92 -14.50
C ALA A 87 -66.50 32.62 -15.87
N GLU A 88 -67.46 33.22 -16.57
CA GLU A 88 -68.85 33.66 -16.37
C GLU A 88 -69.60 33.49 -17.70
#